data_AF-A0A4Q2D3R1-F1
#
_entry.id   AF-A0A4Q2D3R1-F1
#
_cell.length_a   1.000
_cell.length_b   1.000
_cell.length_c   1.000
_cell.angle_alpha   90.00
_cell.angle_beta   90.00
_cell.angle_gamma   90.00
#
_symmetry.space_group_name_H-M   'P 1'
#
loop_
_entity.id
_entity.type
_entity.pdbx_description
1 polymer ?
#
loop_
_entity_poly.entity_id
_entity_poly.type
_entity_poly.pdbx_seq_one_letter_code
_entity_poly.pdbx_strand_id
1 'polypeptide(L)'
;MAAAIPETAPFIWAAVTADPGLKNFPVPGTSVAMQMQRLVHGPFRSAAERGAIGRLPFLIVIDGLDECDDKDEVEDLIDSMLAFFKENPFIPLRIFITSRVEQHLQSRLNVPGVCLDNLVDHCSDDDITALLNVLFQDARRRNPVIHAYVREHGEWPTPSEKRKLVEHIGGSFIFASAVFKFIMGSDTSNNHPTTPMDRLPLTLKMNPGLDGLYAQVLARSERIPHFLDIISTIALLEAPLPTSGIAELLGISTHEVVNVLVNLQAIIQADSSHIRVITFAYTFAYSSANSSFVDGGRVCPFT
;
A
#
# COMPACT_ATOMS: atom_id res chain seq x y z
N MET A 1 23.15 3.89 12.73
CA MET A 1 23.38 5.17 13.45
C MET A 1 24.85 5.56 13.49
N ALA A 2 25.74 4.81 14.15
CA ALA A 2 27.18 5.16 14.27
C ALA A 2 27.89 5.49 12.94
N ALA A 3 27.53 4.83 11.84
CA ALA A 3 28.11 5.14 10.52
C ALA A 3 27.71 6.53 9.99
N ALA A 4 26.51 7.01 10.32
CA ALA A 4 25.98 8.30 9.87
C ALA A 4 26.30 9.43 10.87
N ILE A 5 26.38 9.09 12.16
CA ILE A 5 26.74 10.03 13.25
C ILE A 5 27.80 9.34 14.12
N PRO A 6 29.09 9.46 13.76
CA PRO A 6 30.19 8.81 14.47
C PRO A 6 30.22 9.08 15.97
N GLU A 7 29.74 10.23 16.41
CA GLU A 7 29.69 10.68 17.80
C GLU A 7 28.73 9.84 18.65
N THR A 8 27.81 9.10 18.02
CA THR A 8 26.94 8.15 18.72
C THR A 8 27.64 6.82 19.04
N ALA A 9 28.74 6.48 18.33
CA ALA A 9 29.43 5.21 18.45
C ALA A 9 29.85 4.83 19.89
N PRO A 10 30.46 5.71 20.70
CA PRO A 10 30.84 5.35 22.08
C PRO A 10 29.63 5.03 22.97
N PHE A 11 28.50 5.71 22.76
CA PHE A 11 27.28 5.44 23.52
C PHE A 11 26.61 4.13 23.10
N ILE A 12 26.59 3.84 21.80
CA ILE A 12 26.10 2.57 21.27
C ILE A 12 26.97 1.42 21.79
N TRP A 13 28.29 1.57 21.75
CA TRP A 13 29.22 0.58 22.27
C TRP A 13 29.01 0.33 23.77
N ALA A 14 28.81 1.39 24.56
CA ALA A 14 28.52 1.29 25.98
C ALA A 14 27.21 0.54 26.25
N ALA A 15 26.13 0.88 25.51
CA ALA A 15 24.84 0.20 25.64
C ALA A 15 24.93 -1.30 25.34
N VAL A 16 25.59 -1.64 24.23
CA VAL A 16 25.80 -3.03 23.78
C VAL A 16 26.74 -3.82 24.69
N THR A 17 27.67 -3.15 25.36
CA THR A 17 28.55 -3.78 26.36
C THR A 17 27.82 -4.05 27.67
N ALA A 18 26.98 -3.12 28.10
CA ALA A 18 26.17 -3.24 29.31
C ALA A 18 25.05 -4.28 29.18
N ASP A 19 24.47 -4.39 27.99
CA ASP A 19 23.44 -5.37 27.65
C ASP A 19 23.78 -6.09 26.34
N PRO A 20 24.52 -7.22 26.44
CA PRO A 20 24.86 -8.03 25.26
C PRO A 20 23.65 -8.60 24.53
N GLY A 21 22.48 -8.68 25.18
CA GLY A 21 21.22 -9.13 24.57
C GLY A 21 20.73 -8.23 23.44
N LEU A 22 21.21 -6.98 23.39
CA LEU A 22 20.93 -6.04 22.30
C LEU A 22 21.57 -6.42 20.96
N LYS A 23 22.50 -7.39 20.92
CA LYS A 23 23.19 -7.81 19.68
C LYS A 23 22.43 -8.84 18.86
N ASN A 24 21.55 -9.61 19.49
CA ASN A 24 20.91 -10.78 18.88
C ASN A 24 19.39 -10.60 18.93
N PHE A 25 18.72 -10.84 17.80
CA PHE A 25 17.27 -10.88 17.70
C PHE A 25 16.83 -12.27 17.20
N PRO A 26 15.73 -12.86 17.72
CA PRO A 26 15.01 -12.51 18.95
C PRO A 26 15.62 -13.21 20.18
N VAL A 27 15.80 -12.50 21.30
CA VAL A 27 16.18 -13.09 22.60
C VAL A 27 15.08 -12.74 23.62
N PRO A 28 14.65 -13.67 24.49
CA PRO A 28 13.67 -13.35 25.54
C PRO A 28 14.13 -12.17 26.39
N GLY A 29 13.35 -11.08 26.40
CA GLY A 29 13.60 -9.89 27.22
C GLY A 29 14.09 -8.63 26.48
N THR A 30 14.29 -8.67 25.15
CA THR A 30 14.61 -7.47 24.36
C THR A 30 13.50 -7.15 23.34
N SER A 31 12.76 -6.07 23.56
CA SER A 31 11.76 -5.57 22.60
C SER A 31 12.36 -4.60 21.60
N VAL A 32 11.71 -4.44 20.43
CA VAL A 32 12.12 -3.45 19.40
C VAL A 32 12.14 -2.03 19.98
N ALA A 33 11.14 -1.68 20.79
CA ALA A 33 11.08 -0.39 21.49
C ALA A 33 12.30 -0.17 22.41
N MET A 34 12.73 -1.20 23.14
CA MET A 34 13.91 -1.13 24.00
C MET A 34 15.19 -0.95 23.17
N GLN A 35 15.33 -1.66 22.05
CA GLN A 35 16.48 -1.50 21.16
C GLN A 35 16.52 -0.09 20.54
N MET A 36 15.38 0.41 20.07
CA MET A 36 15.27 1.79 19.58
C MET A 36 15.73 2.78 20.66
N GLN A 37 15.29 2.58 21.90
CA GLN A 37 15.68 3.46 22.99
C GLN A 37 17.19 3.39 23.30
N ARG A 38 17.76 2.19 23.37
CA ARG A 38 19.15 1.95 23.80
C ARG A 38 20.18 2.20 22.71
N LEU A 39 19.84 1.97 21.45
CA LEU A 39 20.78 1.99 20.33
C LEU A 39 20.60 3.20 19.42
N VAL A 40 19.46 3.88 19.48
CA VAL A 40 19.14 5.02 18.61
C VAL A 40 18.88 6.27 19.45
N HIS A 41 17.78 6.32 20.19
CA HIS A 41 17.33 7.51 20.91
C HIS A 41 18.33 7.98 21.98
N GLY A 42 18.74 7.09 22.88
CA GLY A 42 19.69 7.40 23.96
C GLY A 42 21.05 7.87 23.43
N PRO A 43 21.70 7.13 22.52
CA PRO A 43 22.94 7.55 21.88
C PRO A 43 22.82 8.88 21.13
N PHE A 44 21.73 9.10 20.39
CA PHE A 44 21.49 10.35 19.68
C PHE A 44 21.33 11.53 20.63
N ARG A 45 20.51 11.39 21.68
CA ARG A 45 20.32 12.40 22.73
C ARG A 45 21.66 12.77 23.37
N SER A 46 22.45 11.76 23.74
CA SER A 46 23.76 11.95 24.38
C SER A 46 24.76 12.68 23.48
N ALA A 47 24.75 12.40 22.18
CA ALA A 47 25.59 13.11 21.21
C ALA A 47 25.09 14.54 20.96
N ALA A 48 23.77 14.75 20.90
CA ALA A 48 23.16 16.08 20.74
C ALA A 48 23.51 17.00 21.92
N GLU A 49 23.40 16.51 23.15
CA GLU A 49 23.73 17.25 24.38
C GLU A 49 25.19 17.70 24.44
N ARG A 50 26.10 16.95 23.80
CA ARG A 50 27.51 17.32 23.68
C ARG A 50 27.80 18.34 22.57
N GLY A 51 26.77 18.84 21.89
CA GLY A 51 26.91 19.74 20.75
C GLY A 51 27.56 19.08 19.52
N ALA A 52 27.59 17.75 19.50
CA ALA A 52 28.24 16.98 18.44
C ALA A 52 27.34 16.81 17.20
N ILE A 53 26.03 17.02 17.36
CA ILE A 53 25.06 16.98 16.26
C ILE A 53 24.83 18.40 15.75
N GLY A 54 24.93 18.57 14.43
CA GLY A 54 24.71 19.86 13.78
C GLY A 54 23.30 20.41 14.00
N ARG A 55 23.08 21.66 13.57
CA ARG A 55 21.78 22.34 13.71
C ARG A 55 20.69 21.80 12.79
N LEU A 56 21.06 21.04 11.76
CA LEU A 56 20.10 20.44 10.84
C LEU A 56 19.51 19.17 11.45
N PRO A 57 18.20 18.93 11.28
CA PRO A 57 17.57 17.72 11.79
C PRO A 57 18.12 16.49 11.07
N PHE A 58 18.47 15.46 11.83
CA PHE A 58 18.75 14.13 11.30
C PHE A 58 17.43 13.41 11.04
N LEU A 59 17.30 12.75 9.88
CA LEU A 59 16.10 12.02 9.49
C LEU A 59 16.35 10.51 9.56
N ILE A 60 15.48 9.80 10.26
CA ILE A 60 15.35 8.34 10.18
C ILE A 60 14.13 8.01 9.33
N VAL A 61 14.31 7.13 8.35
CA VAL A 61 13.22 6.60 7.52
C VAL A 61 12.96 5.15 7.94
N ILE A 62 11.70 4.85 8.24
CA ILE A 62 11.22 3.49 8.52
C ILE A 62 10.23 3.16 7.39
N ASP A 63 10.58 2.19 6.56
CA ASP A 63 9.80 1.81 5.39
C ASP A 63 8.99 0.53 5.69
N GLY A 64 7.68 0.55 5.41
CA GLY A 64 6.81 -0.63 5.54
C GLY A 64 6.56 -1.10 6.98
N LEU A 65 6.20 -0.19 7.90
CA LEU A 65 6.01 -0.55 9.32
C LEU A 65 4.94 -1.65 9.56
N ASP A 66 3.92 -1.72 8.70
CA ASP A 66 2.85 -2.73 8.75
C ASP A 66 3.29 -4.14 8.32
N GLU A 67 4.49 -4.29 7.74
CA GLU A 67 5.03 -5.60 7.39
C GLU A 67 5.64 -6.33 8.61
N CYS A 68 5.63 -5.70 9.79
CA CYS A 68 6.06 -6.32 11.03
C CYS A 68 5.00 -7.30 11.54
N ASP A 69 5.40 -8.54 11.83
CA ASP A 69 4.48 -9.61 12.24
C ASP A 69 3.83 -9.35 13.62
N ASP A 70 4.57 -8.74 14.54
CA ASP A 70 4.11 -8.48 15.91
C ASP A 70 3.55 -7.06 16.05
N LYS A 71 2.21 -6.97 16.07
CA LYS A 71 1.49 -5.70 16.16
C LYS A 71 1.67 -5.02 17.52
N ASP A 72 1.80 -5.79 18.59
CA ASP A 72 2.00 -5.25 19.94
C ASP A 72 3.39 -4.61 20.04
N GLU A 73 4.43 -5.23 19.45
CA GLU A 73 5.77 -4.63 19.38
C GLU A 73 5.81 -3.35 18.53
N VAL A 74 5.02 -3.27 17.46
CA VAL A 74 4.89 -2.07 16.64
C VAL A 74 4.22 -0.94 17.42
N GLU A 75 3.14 -1.24 18.15
CA GLU A 75 2.48 -0.27 19.02
C GLU A 75 3.43 0.27 20.10
N ASP A 76 4.14 -0.64 20.78
CA ASP A 76 5.14 -0.28 21.81
C ASP A 76 6.27 0.59 21.23
N LEU A 77 6.69 0.30 19.99
CA LEU A 77 7.68 1.10 19.28
C LEU A 77 7.18 2.52 19.02
N ILE A 78 5.95 2.68 18.53
CA ILE A 78 5.33 3.99 18.29
C ILE A 78 5.19 4.77 19.60
N ASP A 79 4.64 4.14 20.64
CA ASP A 79 4.47 4.77 21.95
C ASP A 79 5.82 5.23 22.53
N SER A 80 6.87 4.42 22.39
CA SER A 80 8.25 4.76 22.78
C SER A 80 8.80 5.96 22.01
N MET A 81 8.57 6.05 20.69
CA MET A 81 8.96 7.22 19.88
C MET A 81 8.23 8.48 20.33
N LEU A 82 6.91 8.40 20.53
CA LEU A 82 6.10 9.54 20.97
C LEU A 82 6.55 10.05 22.35
N ALA A 83 6.80 9.13 23.29
CA ALA A 83 7.33 9.47 24.60
C ALA A 83 8.71 10.17 24.49
N PHE A 84 9.60 9.65 23.65
CA PHE A 84 10.91 10.24 23.42
C PHE A 84 10.81 11.69 22.89
N PHE A 85 9.98 11.96 21.90
CA PHE A 85 9.84 13.33 21.36
C PHE A 85 9.17 14.27 22.35
N LYS A 86 8.23 13.77 23.17
CA LYS A 86 7.61 14.55 24.25
C LYS A 86 8.63 14.97 25.31
N GLU A 87 9.55 14.08 25.67
CA GLU A 87 10.64 14.39 26.61
C GLU A 87 11.71 15.31 26.01
N ASN A 88 11.87 15.32 24.68
CA ASN A 88 12.96 16.01 23.99
C ASN A 88 12.45 16.88 22.83
N PRO A 89 11.63 17.91 23.10
CA PRO A 89 10.93 18.67 22.06
C PRO A 89 11.86 19.42 21.09
N PHE A 90 13.11 19.69 21.48
CA PHE A 90 14.09 20.42 20.67
C PHE A 90 15.19 19.54 20.08
N ILE A 91 15.06 18.22 20.20
CA ILE A 91 16.06 17.32 19.63
C ILE A 91 16.09 17.44 18.11
N PRO A 92 17.27 17.56 17.46
CA PRO A 92 17.36 17.67 16.01
C PRO A 92 17.20 16.30 15.35
N LEU A 93 16.13 15.56 15.69
CA LEU A 93 15.78 14.26 15.13
C LEU A 93 14.37 14.32 14.53
N ARG A 94 14.20 13.70 13.37
CA ARG A 94 12.91 13.46 12.70
C ARG A 94 12.82 11.98 12.35
N ILE A 95 11.60 11.44 12.42
CA ILE A 95 11.29 10.09 11.95
C ILE A 95 10.21 10.24 10.86
N PHE A 96 10.45 9.62 9.71
CA PHE A 96 9.48 9.48 8.63
C PHE A 96 9.16 8.00 8.49
N ILE A 97 7.86 7.67 8.55
CA ILE A 97 7.37 6.30 8.53
C ILE A 97 6.48 6.14 7.30
N THR A 98 6.71 5.10 6.52
CA THR A 98 5.74 4.64 5.51
C THR A 98 5.05 3.40 6.06
N SER A 99 3.73 3.33 5.86
CA SER A 99 2.93 2.17 6.27
C SER A 99 1.59 2.19 5.54
N ARG A 100 0.94 1.02 5.42
CA ARG A 100 -0.47 0.93 5.06
C ARG A 100 -1.36 1.48 6.19
N VAL A 101 -2.55 1.95 5.82
CA VAL A 101 -3.53 2.44 6.79
C VAL A 101 -4.14 1.27 7.55
N GLU A 102 -3.58 0.95 8.71
CA GLU A 102 -4.18 0.04 9.68
C GLU A 102 -4.74 0.84 10.88
N GLN A 103 -5.98 0.53 11.31
CA GLN A 103 -6.66 1.31 12.36
C GLN A 103 -5.85 1.42 13.66
N HIS A 104 -5.17 0.34 14.06
CA HIS A 104 -4.41 0.32 15.30
C HIS A 104 -3.28 1.35 15.28
N LEU A 105 -2.55 1.46 14.16
CA LEU A 105 -1.55 2.51 13.94
C LEU A 105 -2.19 3.91 13.91
N GLN A 106 -3.30 4.07 13.18
CA GLN A 106 -3.98 5.36 13.05
C GLN A 106 -4.43 5.92 14.40
N SER A 107 -4.96 5.07 15.28
CA SER A 107 -5.43 5.46 16.61
C SER A 107 -4.31 6.02 17.50
N ARG A 108 -3.08 5.49 17.36
CA ARG A 108 -1.89 5.90 18.14
C ARG A 108 -1.23 7.15 17.56
N LEU A 109 -1.25 7.28 16.23
CA LEU A 109 -0.57 8.37 15.51
C LEU A 109 -1.42 9.65 15.40
N ASN A 110 -2.72 9.60 15.71
CA ASN A 110 -3.58 10.79 15.73
C ASN A 110 -3.37 11.63 17.01
N VAL A 111 -2.16 12.12 17.20
CA VAL A 111 -1.75 12.93 18.37
C VAL A 111 -1.05 14.21 17.92
N PRO A 112 -1.08 15.28 18.74
CA PRO A 112 -0.37 16.52 18.42
C PRO A 112 1.13 16.28 18.20
N GLY A 113 1.66 16.79 17.09
CA GLY A 113 3.08 16.66 16.74
C GLY A 113 3.41 15.56 15.73
N VAL A 114 2.45 14.69 15.40
CA VAL A 114 2.56 13.76 14.27
C VAL A 114 1.89 14.39 13.04
N CYS A 115 2.56 14.34 11.90
CA CYS A 115 1.98 14.70 10.61
C CYS A 115 1.62 13.42 9.88
N LEU A 116 0.33 13.14 9.76
CA LEU A 116 -0.17 12.04 8.96
C LEU A 116 -0.54 12.58 7.57
N ASP A 117 -0.04 11.93 6.53
CA ASP A 117 -0.38 12.23 5.14
C ASP A 117 -0.89 10.96 4.46
N ASN A 118 -1.99 11.06 3.72
CA ASN A 118 -2.61 9.92 3.05
C ASN A 118 -2.27 9.94 1.56
N LEU A 119 -1.32 9.09 1.16
CA LEU A 119 -0.84 9.01 -0.22
C LEU A 119 -1.80 8.30 -1.18
N VAL A 120 -2.94 7.78 -0.71
CA VAL A 120 -3.91 7.09 -1.55
C VAL A 120 -4.51 8.03 -2.61
N ASP A 121 -4.66 9.32 -2.28
CA ASP A 121 -5.12 10.35 -3.22
C ASP A 121 -4.04 10.83 -4.20
N HIS A 122 -2.78 10.43 -3.97
CA HIS A 122 -1.65 10.86 -4.77
C HIS A 122 -1.28 9.85 -5.88
N CYS A 123 -1.90 8.68 -5.93
CA CYS A 123 -1.75 7.73 -7.04
C CYS A 123 -2.88 7.94 -8.05
N SER A 124 -2.61 8.72 -9.10
CA SER A 124 -3.60 9.00 -10.14
C SER A 124 -3.35 8.18 -11.41
N ASP A 125 -4.42 7.99 -12.19
CA ASP A 125 -4.33 7.50 -13.57
C ASP A 125 -3.45 8.40 -14.44
N ASP A 126 -3.32 9.69 -14.09
CA ASP A 126 -2.41 10.62 -14.76
C ASP A 126 -0.94 10.26 -14.50
N ASP A 127 -0.58 9.84 -13.28
CA ASP A 127 0.78 9.39 -12.96
C ASP A 127 1.11 8.06 -13.63
N ILE A 128 0.15 7.13 -13.67
CA ILE A 128 0.29 5.89 -14.45
C ILE A 128 0.43 6.20 -15.94
N THR A 129 -0.35 7.14 -16.47
CA THR A 129 -0.23 7.62 -17.85
C THR A 129 1.16 8.18 -18.13
N ALA A 130 1.67 9.03 -17.24
CA ALA A 130 3.01 9.60 -17.35
C ALA A 130 4.09 8.51 -17.33
N LEU A 131 4.00 7.55 -16.40
CA LEU A 131 4.90 6.41 -16.31
C LEU A 131 4.90 5.59 -17.61
N LEU A 132 3.72 5.15 -18.07
CA LEU A 132 3.60 4.35 -19.28
C LEU A 132 4.13 5.11 -20.51
N ASN A 133 3.88 6.41 -20.61
CA ASN A 133 4.43 7.24 -21.68
C ASN A 133 5.97 7.21 -21.68
N VAL A 134 6.61 7.37 -20.52
CA VAL A 134 8.07 7.29 -20.41
C VAL A 134 8.57 5.89 -20.79
N LEU A 135 7.93 4.84 -20.25
CA LEU A 135 8.32 3.45 -20.50
C LEU A 135 8.20 3.04 -21.97
N PHE A 136 7.08 3.37 -22.63
CA PHE A 136 6.88 3.05 -24.06
C PHE A 136 7.75 3.93 -24.98
N GLN A 137 8.01 5.19 -24.62
CA GLN A 137 8.97 6.01 -25.36
C GLN A 137 10.38 5.43 -25.30
N ASP A 138 10.81 4.95 -24.12
CA ASP A 138 12.11 4.29 -23.96
C ASP A 138 12.16 2.97 -24.74
N ALA A 139 11.10 2.16 -24.65
CA ALA A 139 10.97 0.90 -25.41
C ALA A 139 11.05 1.13 -26.93
N ARG A 140 10.39 2.17 -27.44
CA ARG A 140 10.45 2.55 -28.86
C ARG A 140 11.87 2.90 -29.32
N ARG A 141 12.70 3.47 -28.45
CA ARG A 141 14.11 3.81 -28.75
C ARG A 141 15.01 2.58 -28.72
N ARG A 142 14.77 1.65 -27.81
CA ARG A 142 15.68 0.52 -27.53
C ARG A 142 15.32 -0.78 -28.22
N ASN A 143 14.05 -1.00 -28.55
CA ASN A 143 13.58 -2.26 -29.13
C ASN A 143 13.41 -2.14 -30.66
N PRO A 144 14.23 -2.83 -31.47
CA PRO A 144 14.16 -2.76 -32.93
C PRO A 144 12.81 -3.20 -33.52
N VAL A 145 12.14 -4.17 -32.88
CA VAL A 145 10.82 -4.67 -33.32
C VAL A 145 9.77 -3.58 -33.16
N ILE A 146 9.76 -2.91 -32.00
CA ILE A 146 8.84 -1.79 -31.75
C ILE A 146 9.11 -0.66 -32.74
N HIS A 147 10.38 -0.32 -32.95
CA HIS A 147 10.78 0.73 -33.88
C HIS A 147 10.34 0.43 -35.32
N ALA A 148 10.50 -0.81 -35.79
CA ALA A 148 10.05 -1.23 -37.12
C ALA A 148 8.52 -1.16 -37.25
N TYR A 149 7.79 -1.70 -36.28
CA TYR A 149 6.33 -1.69 -36.28
C TYR A 149 5.76 -0.26 -36.33
N VAL A 150 6.31 0.64 -35.51
CA VAL A 150 5.93 2.06 -35.46
C VAL A 150 6.20 2.76 -36.81
N ARG A 151 7.27 2.41 -37.53
CA ARG A 151 7.52 2.97 -38.87
C ARG A 151 6.44 2.58 -39.87
N GLU A 152 5.90 1.37 -39.74
CA GLU A 152 4.87 0.82 -40.64
C GLU A 152 3.45 1.26 -40.27
N HIS A 153 3.14 1.37 -38.97
CA HIS A 153 1.78 1.54 -38.45
C HIS A 153 1.55 2.89 -37.76
N GLY A 154 2.58 3.73 -37.62
CA GLY A 154 2.49 5.07 -37.03
C GLY A 154 2.84 5.11 -35.54
N GLU A 155 1.84 4.99 -34.66
CA GLU A 155 2.04 5.06 -33.20
C GLU A 155 1.76 3.71 -32.54
N TRP A 156 2.64 3.30 -31.62
CA TRP A 156 2.38 2.18 -30.74
C TRP A 156 2.95 2.42 -29.32
N PRO A 157 2.21 2.10 -28.25
CA PRO A 157 0.79 1.73 -28.29
C PRO A 157 -0.09 2.91 -28.73
N THR A 158 -1.25 2.61 -29.32
CA THR A 158 -2.23 3.65 -29.69
C THR A 158 -2.78 4.35 -28.45
N PRO A 159 -3.30 5.58 -28.56
CA PRO A 159 -3.93 6.27 -27.44
C PRO A 159 -5.06 5.47 -26.77
N SER A 160 -5.81 4.69 -27.55
CA SER A 160 -6.87 3.81 -27.06
C SER A 160 -6.32 2.65 -26.22
N GLU A 161 -5.25 2.00 -26.69
CA GLU A 161 -4.57 0.93 -25.93
C GLU A 161 -3.95 1.46 -24.64
N LYS A 162 -3.29 2.63 -24.68
CA LYS A 162 -2.73 3.26 -23.48
C LYS A 162 -3.81 3.52 -22.44
N ARG A 163 -4.94 4.12 -22.85
CA ARG A 163 -6.07 4.39 -21.94
C ARG A 163 -6.62 3.10 -21.31
N LYS A 164 -6.83 2.04 -22.10
CA LYS A 164 -7.26 0.74 -21.57
C LYS A 164 -6.24 0.15 -20.59
N LEU A 165 -4.95 0.32 -20.84
CA LEU A 165 -3.90 -0.12 -19.91
C LEU A 165 -3.95 0.67 -18.60
N VAL A 166 -4.09 1.99 -18.67
CA VAL A 166 -4.20 2.86 -17.48
C VAL A 166 -5.43 2.46 -16.65
N GLU A 167 -6.60 2.38 -17.28
CA GLU A 167 -7.86 1.95 -16.65
C GLU A 167 -7.71 0.56 -16.01
N HIS A 168 -7.05 -0.37 -16.69
CA HIS A 168 -6.82 -1.71 -16.19
C HIS A 168 -5.82 -1.76 -15.02
N ILE A 169 -4.80 -0.89 -15.04
CA ILE A 169 -3.78 -0.80 -13.99
C ILE A 169 -4.35 -0.17 -12.71
N GLY A 170 -5.29 0.76 -12.84
CA GLY A 170 -6.03 1.36 -11.72
C GLY A 170 -5.12 1.96 -10.65
N GLY A 171 -4.20 2.85 -11.03
CA GLY A 171 -3.27 3.51 -10.11
C GLY A 171 -2.13 2.64 -9.53
N SER A 172 -2.07 1.33 -9.80
CA SER A 172 -1.07 0.45 -9.18
C SER A 172 0.27 0.43 -9.92
N PHE A 173 1.29 1.12 -9.40
CA PHE A 173 2.64 1.14 -9.96
C PHE A 173 3.31 -0.24 -10.04
N ILE A 174 3.05 -1.10 -9.04
CA ILE A 174 3.57 -2.48 -9.05
C ILE A 174 2.95 -3.27 -10.20
N PHE A 175 1.62 -3.14 -10.38
CA PHE A 175 0.94 -3.80 -11.48
C PHE A 175 1.34 -3.23 -12.83
N ALA A 176 1.50 -1.90 -12.95
CA ALA A 176 2.03 -1.24 -14.15
C ALA A 176 3.40 -1.81 -14.56
N SER A 177 4.29 -1.99 -13.58
CA SER A 177 5.62 -2.59 -13.79
C SER A 177 5.51 -4.05 -14.27
N ALA A 178 4.63 -4.85 -13.67
CA ALA A 178 4.41 -6.24 -14.08
C ALA A 178 3.82 -6.34 -15.50
N VAL A 179 2.80 -5.53 -15.81
CA VAL A 179 2.20 -5.41 -17.14
C VAL A 179 3.27 -5.03 -18.16
N PHE A 180 4.04 -3.97 -17.91
CA PHE A 180 5.07 -3.52 -18.83
C PHE A 180 6.15 -4.59 -19.06
N LYS A 181 6.61 -5.25 -17.99
CA LYS A 181 7.56 -6.37 -18.08
C LYS A 181 7.02 -7.52 -18.92
N PHE A 182 5.74 -7.86 -18.77
CA PHE A 182 5.10 -8.90 -19.58
C PHE A 182 5.08 -8.52 -21.08
N ILE A 183 4.72 -7.28 -21.40
CA ILE A 183 4.68 -6.80 -22.81
C ILE A 183 6.10 -6.86 -23.41
N MET A 184 7.10 -6.41 -22.65
CA MET A 184 8.50 -6.36 -23.11
C MET A 184 9.23 -7.71 -23.03
N GLY A 185 8.72 -8.67 -22.27
CA GLY A 185 9.35 -9.95 -22.02
C GLY A 185 9.49 -10.77 -23.30
N SER A 186 10.60 -11.49 -23.44
CA SER A 186 10.80 -12.46 -24.52
C SER A 186 10.58 -13.86 -23.97
N ASP A 187 9.38 -14.42 -24.14
CA ASP A 187 9.12 -15.82 -23.77
C ASP A 187 9.85 -16.72 -24.79
N THR A 188 10.97 -17.30 -24.39
CA THR A 188 11.73 -18.28 -25.19
C THR A 188 11.22 -19.71 -25.00
N SER A 189 10.28 -19.93 -24.08
CA SER A 189 9.81 -21.24 -23.63
C SER A 189 8.42 -21.63 -24.14
N ASN A 190 7.63 -20.70 -24.70
CA ASN A 190 6.24 -20.95 -25.12
C ASN A 190 6.01 -20.64 -26.60
N ASN A 191 5.19 -21.48 -27.25
CA ASN A 191 4.90 -21.46 -28.70
C ASN A 191 3.94 -20.33 -29.16
N HIS A 192 3.75 -19.27 -28.38
CA HIS A 192 2.91 -18.10 -28.67
C HIS A 192 3.38 -16.88 -27.85
N PRO A 193 3.01 -15.64 -28.21
CA PRO A 193 3.36 -14.83 -29.38
C PRO A 193 4.77 -14.21 -29.29
N THR A 194 5.35 -13.77 -30.41
CA THR A 194 6.76 -13.35 -30.49
C THR A 194 7.01 -11.88 -30.15
N THR A 195 6.06 -10.98 -30.36
CA THR A 195 6.31 -9.53 -30.28
C THR A 195 5.57 -8.82 -29.14
N PRO A 196 6.03 -7.63 -28.71
CA PRO A 196 5.31 -6.79 -27.75
C PRO A 196 3.86 -6.47 -28.14
N MET A 197 3.60 -6.34 -29.45
CA MET A 197 2.31 -5.98 -30.04
C MET A 197 1.29 -7.09 -29.82
N ASP A 198 1.73 -8.34 -29.90
CA ASP A 198 0.88 -9.50 -29.65
C ASP A 198 0.59 -9.71 -28.16
N ARG A 199 1.51 -9.29 -27.29
CA ARG A 199 1.39 -9.44 -25.82
C ARG A 199 0.54 -8.36 -25.19
N LEU A 200 0.55 -7.14 -25.72
CA LEU A 200 -0.22 -6.03 -25.15
C LEU A 200 -1.73 -6.34 -25.02
N PRO A 201 -2.43 -6.91 -26.01
CA PRO A 201 -3.84 -7.27 -25.85
C PRO A 201 -4.07 -8.34 -24.78
N LEU A 202 -3.07 -9.18 -24.49
CA LEU A 202 -3.16 -10.23 -23.48
C LEU A 202 -3.05 -9.66 -22.06
N THR A 203 -2.37 -8.51 -21.88
CA THR A 203 -2.26 -7.91 -20.54
C THR A 203 -3.58 -7.42 -20.00
N LEU A 204 -4.54 -7.07 -20.85
CA LEU A 204 -5.89 -6.71 -20.42
C LEU A 204 -6.68 -7.88 -19.82
N LYS A 205 -6.15 -9.10 -19.93
CA LYS A 205 -6.67 -10.31 -19.27
C LYS A 205 -5.82 -10.72 -18.06
N MET A 206 -4.69 -10.04 -17.82
CA MET A 206 -3.89 -10.33 -16.64
C MET A 206 -4.68 -9.93 -15.41
N ASN A 207 -4.82 -10.86 -14.49
CA ASN A 207 -5.21 -10.54 -13.14
C ASN A 207 -3.91 -10.37 -12.33
N PRO A 208 -3.77 -9.34 -11.48
CA PRO A 208 -2.62 -9.21 -10.59
C PRO A 208 -2.48 -10.37 -9.59
N GLY A 209 -3.40 -11.35 -9.60
CA GLY A 209 -3.38 -12.52 -8.71
C GLY A 209 -3.90 -12.19 -7.31
N LEU A 210 -4.51 -11.01 -7.15
CA LEU A 210 -4.97 -10.51 -5.86
C LEU A 210 -6.36 -11.05 -5.50
N ASP A 211 -7.14 -11.53 -6.48
CA ASP A 211 -8.48 -12.09 -6.27
C ASP A 211 -8.52 -13.16 -5.18
N GLY A 212 -7.52 -14.06 -5.14
CA GLY A 212 -7.44 -15.10 -4.11
C GLY A 212 -7.20 -14.53 -2.71
N LEU A 213 -6.42 -13.46 -2.59
CA LEU A 213 -6.16 -12.77 -1.32
C LEU A 213 -7.40 -11.95 -0.90
N TYR A 214 -8.05 -11.27 -1.83
CA TYR A 214 -9.29 -10.53 -1.58
C TYR A 214 -10.43 -11.44 -1.17
N ALA A 215 -10.58 -12.59 -1.83
CA ALA A 215 -11.55 -13.62 -1.45
C ALA A 215 -11.32 -14.10 -0.01
N GLN A 216 -10.07 -14.28 0.41
CA GLN A 216 -9.76 -14.67 1.79
C GLN A 216 -10.12 -13.58 2.81
N VAL A 217 -9.84 -12.31 2.49
CA VAL A 217 -10.19 -11.17 3.37
C VAL A 217 -11.70 -11.02 3.51
N LEU A 218 -12.44 -11.13 2.39
CA LEU A 218 -13.90 -11.09 2.37
C LEU A 218 -14.49 -12.27 3.16
N ALA A 219 -14.03 -13.50 2.90
CA ALA A 219 -14.54 -14.72 3.55
C ALA A 219 -14.35 -14.72 5.08
N ARG A 220 -13.29 -14.07 5.59
CA ARG A 220 -13.09 -13.90 7.04
C ARG A 220 -14.12 -12.96 7.66
N SER A 221 -14.63 -12.01 6.89
CA SER A 221 -15.54 -10.95 7.32
C SER A 221 -17.02 -11.26 7.04
N GLU A 222 -17.32 -12.29 6.24
CA GLU A 222 -18.68 -12.73 5.88
C GLU A 222 -19.59 -13.03 7.08
N ARG A 223 -19.02 -13.39 8.23
CA ARG A 223 -19.79 -13.70 9.45
C ARG A 223 -20.24 -12.47 10.23
N ILE A 224 -19.79 -11.27 9.85
CA ILE A 224 -20.15 -10.03 10.53
C ILE A 224 -21.58 -9.64 10.10
N PRO A 225 -22.46 -9.26 11.05
CA PRO A 225 -23.80 -8.77 10.72
C PRO A 225 -23.77 -7.66 9.66
N HIS A 226 -24.73 -7.67 8.73
CA HIS A 226 -24.86 -6.71 7.63
C HIS A 226 -23.72 -6.71 6.60
N PHE A 227 -22.75 -7.65 6.69
CA PHE A 227 -21.61 -7.71 5.76
C PHE A 227 -22.06 -7.71 4.29
N LEU A 228 -22.94 -8.63 3.91
CA LEU A 228 -23.38 -8.75 2.51
C LEU A 228 -24.12 -7.50 2.06
N ASP A 229 -25.04 -6.96 2.87
CA ASP A 229 -25.81 -5.77 2.51
C ASP A 229 -24.91 -4.55 2.29
N ILE A 230 -23.91 -4.36 3.17
CA ILE A 230 -22.93 -3.28 3.08
C ILE A 230 -22.04 -3.44 1.85
N ILE A 231 -21.48 -4.63 1.62
CA ILE A 231 -20.56 -4.86 0.50
C ILE A 231 -21.28 -4.82 -0.85
N SER A 232 -22.48 -5.38 -0.95
CA SER A 232 -23.32 -5.28 -2.13
C SER A 232 -23.70 -3.82 -2.41
N THR A 233 -24.03 -3.03 -1.38
CA THR A 233 -24.28 -1.60 -1.54
C THR A 233 -23.07 -0.90 -2.11
N ILE A 234 -21.88 -1.07 -1.50
CA ILE A 234 -20.64 -0.44 -1.96
C ILE A 234 -20.32 -0.84 -3.42
N ALA A 235 -20.52 -2.11 -3.78
CA ALA A 235 -20.26 -2.61 -5.12
C ALA A 235 -21.22 -2.05 -6.20
N LEU A 236 -22.42 -1.61 -5.81
CA LEU A 236 -23.45 -1.09 -6.71
C LEU A 236 -23.50 0.44 -6.78
N LEU A 237 -22.79 1.14 -5.89
CA LEU A 237 -22.76 2.59 -5.88
C LEU A 237 -21.97 3.14 -7.09
N GLU A 238 -22.62 4.00 -7.87
CA GLU A 238 -21.94 4.73 -8.97
C GLU A 238 -20.97 5.79 -8.45
N ALA A 239 -21.21 6.32 -7.24
CA ALA A 239 -20.35 7.28 -6.57
C ALA A 239 -20.20 6.91 -5.09
N PRO A 240 -19.00 7.09 -4.50
CA PRO A 240 -18.76 6.75 -3.11
C PRO A 240 -19.63 7.58 -2.15
N LEU A 241 -20.24 6.91 -1.18
CA LEU A 241 -21.00 7.53 -0.10
C LEU A 241 -20.19 7.57 1.21
N PRO A 242 -20.45 8.54 2.10
CA PRO A 242 -19.96 8.46 3.47
C PRO A 242 -20.55 7.24 4.20
N THR A 243 -19.88 6.78 5.25
CA THR A 243 -20.36 5.68 6.11
C THR A 243 -21.75 5.93 6.68
N SER A 244 -22.06 7.18 7.00
CA SER A 244 -23.41 7.61 7.43
C SER A 244 -24.46 7.46 6.32
N GLY A 245 -24.10 7.73 5.06
CA GLY A 245 -25.00 7.58 3.92
C GLY A 245 -25.33 6.12 3.60
N ILE A 246 -24.35 5.22 3.75
CA ILE A 246 -24.60 3.77 3.66
C ILE A 246 -25.51 3.30 4.79
N ALA A 247 -25.27 3.78 6.01
CA ALA A 247 -26.09 3.44 7.17
C ALA A 247 -27.56 3.87 6.96
N GLU A 248 -27.77 5.09 6.46
CA GLU A 248 -29.09 5.62 6.11
C GLU A 248 -29.78 4.77 5.03
N LEU A 249 -29.06 4.43 3.95
CA LEU A 249 -29.59 3.64 2.85
C LEU A 249 -30.03 2.23 3.28
N LEU A 250 -29.28 1.62 4.20
CA LEU A 250 -29.55 0.28 4.71
C LEU A 250 -30.48 0.26 5.93
N GLY A 251 -30.81 1.43 6.50
CA GLY A 251 -31.61 1.54 7.72
C GLY A 251 -30.93 0.93 8.96
N ILE A 252 -29.58 0.93 8.98
CA ILE A 252 -28.76 0.45 10.08
C ILE A 252 -28.00 1.61 10.73
N SER A 253 -27.30 1.34 11.83
CA SER A 253 -26.50 2.36 12.49
C SER A 253 -25.09 2.47 11.89
N THR A 254 -24.49 3.67 11.96
CA THR A 254 -23.15 3.92 11.40
C THR A 254 -22.07 3.03 12.00
N HIS A 255 -22.17 2.65 13.29
CA HIS A 255 -21.19 1.78 13.91
C HIS A 255 -21.24 0.35 13.37
N GLU A 256 -22.40 -0.13 12.90
CA GLU A 256 -22.52 -1.44 12.24
C GLU A 256 -21.82 -1.42 10.88
N VAL A 257 -21.92 -0.32 10.13
CA VAL A 257 -21.16 -0.10 8.90
C VAL A 257 -19.65 -0.08 9.17
N VAL A 258 -19.22 0.72 10.14
CA VAL A 258 -17.79 0.82 10.51
C VAL A 258 -17.23 -0.52 10.97
N ASN A 259 -18.00 -1.31 11.74
CA ASN A 259 -17.58 -2.63 12.21
C ASN A 259 -17.24 -3.59 11.05
N VAL A 260 -18.01 -3.56 9.96
CA VAL A 260 -17.67 -4.33 8.74
C VAL A 260 -16.42 -3.77 8.06
N LEU A 261 -16.36 -2.45 7.84
CA LEU A 261 -15.29 -1.83 7.05
C LEU A 261 -13.92 -1.89 7.71
N VAL A 262 -13.84 -1.85 9.05
CA VAL A 262 -12.60 -2.01 9.80
C VAL A 262 -11.90 -3.33 9.48
N ASN A 263 -12.66 -4.41 9.27
CA ASN A 263 -12.11 -5.72 8.94
C ASN A 263 -11.66 -5.83 7.47
N LEU A 264 -11.98 -4.82 6.66
CA LEU A 264 -11.73 -4.77 5.22
C LEU A 264 -10.76 -3.67 4.82
N GLN A 265 -10.06 -3.01 5.76
CA GLN A 265 -9.12 -1.91 5.48
C GLN A 265 -8.03 -2.24 4.46
N ALA A 266 -7.69 -3.53 4.33
CA ALA A 266 -6.76 -4.01 3.31
C ALA A 266 -7.28 -3.86 1.86
N ILE A 267 -8.59 -3.74 1.67
CA ILE A 267 -9.27 -3.72 0.37
C ILE A 267 -10.23 -2.52 0.18
N ILE A 268 -10.81 -2.02 1.27
CA ILE A 268 -11.73 -0.89 1.33
C ILE A 268 -11.24 0.05 2.44
N GLN A 269 -10.82 1.24 2.06
CA GLN A 269 -10.56 2.33 3.00
C GLN A 269 -11.84 3.13 3.21
N ALA A 270 -12.19 3.37 4.46
CA ALA A 270 -13.28 4.25 4.82
C ALA A 270 -12.74 5.37 5.70
N ASP A 271 -12.92 6.60 5.26
CA ASP A 271 -12.80 7.76 6.13
C ASP A 271 -14.20 8.22 6.56
N SER A 272 -14.27 9.24 7.44
CA SER A 272 -15.54 9.76 7.96
C SER A 272 -16.48 10.32 6.89
N SER A 273 -15.96 10.59 5.69
CA SER A 273 -16.63 11.35 4.62
C SER A 273 -16.73 10.56 3.30
N HIS A 274 -15.88 9.56 3.07
CA HIS A 274 -15.78 8.80 1.84
C HIS A 274 -15.38 7.35 2.10
N ILE A 275 -16.07 6.42 1.44
CA ILE A 275 -15.64 5.04 1.31
C ILE A 275 -14.94 4.88 -0.04
N ARG A 276 -13.72 4.36 -0.02
CA ARG A 276 -12.88 4.12 -1.19
C ARG A 276 -12.49 2.67 -1.27
N VAL A 277 -12.73 2.07 -2.42
CA VAL A 277 -12.29 0.70 -2.68
C VAL A 277 -10.92 0.79 -3.34
N ILE A 278 -9.89 0.29 -2.67
CA ILE A 278 -8.48 0.46 -3.06
C ILE A 278 -8.17 -0.35 -4.31
N THR A 279 -8.89 -1.45 -4.52
CA THR A 279 -8.78 -2.24 -5.76
C THR A 279 -10.06 -3.03 -5.98
N PHE A 280 -10.87 -2.62 -6.96
CA PHE A 280 -11.77 -3.53 -7.65
C PHE A 280 -11.06 -3.94 -8.94
N ALA A 281 -10.53 -5.16 -9.00
CA ALA A 281 -10.67 -5.87 -10.26
C ALA A 281 -12.19 -6.05 -10.43
N TYR A 282 -12.80 -5.25 -11.31
CA TYR A 282 -14.25 -5.27 -11.62
C TYR A 282 -14.81 -6.69 -11.84
N THR A 283 -13.95 -7.67 -12.11
CA THR A 283 -14.26 -9.08 -12.29
C THR A 283 -14.77 -9.82 -11.05
N PHE A 284 -14.43 -9.40 -9.82
CA PHE A 284 -14.78 -10.19 -8.63
C PHE A 284 -16.21 -9.92 -8.12
N ALA A 285 -16.66 -8.65 -8.06
CA ALA A 285 -18.03 -8.33 -7.64
C ALA A 285 -19.09 -9.00 -8.53
N TYR A 286 -18.84 -9.06 -9.84
CA TYR A 286 -19.77 -9.70 -10.78
C TYR A 286 -19.77 -11.23 -10.72
N SER A 287 -18.70 -11.88 -10.25
CA SER A 287 -18.59 -13.34 -10.22
C SER A 287 -18.89 -13.95 -8.85
N SER A 288 -18.52 -13.31 -7.73
CA SER A 288 -18.88 -13.80 -6.40
C SER A 288 -20.36 -13.55 -6.06
N ALA A 289 -20.92 -12.40 -6.50
CA ALA A 289 -22.34 -12.12 -6.32
C ALA A 289 -23.24 -12.97 -7.25
N ASN A 290 -22.77 -13.37 -8.44
CA ASN A 290 -23.54 -14.24 -9.33
C ASN A 290 -23.30 -15.74 -9.13
N SER A 291 -22.14 -16.17 -8.61
CA SER A 291 -21.90 -17.61 -8.35
C SER A 291 -22.75 -18.17 -7.21
N SER A 292 -23.29 -17.29 -6.35
CA SER A 292 -24.29 -17.61 -5.34
C SER A 292 -25.75 -17.43 -5.83
N PHE A 293 -25.96 -16.96 -7.07
CA PHE A 293 -27.27 -16.57 -7.60
C PHE A 293 -27.74 -17.29 -8.88
N VAL A 294 -26.92 -18.19 -9.47
CA VAL A 294 -27.33 -18.93 -10.67
C VAL A 294 -27.31 -20.43 -10.41
N ASP A 295 -28.29 -20.90 -9.63
CA ASP A 295 -28.86 -22.22 -9.84
C ASP A 295 -30.35 -22.02 -10.18
N GLY A 296 -30.64 -21.89 -11.47
CA GLY A 296 -32.03 -21.77 -11.95
C GLY A 296 -32.26 -20.77 -13.08
N GLY A 297 -31.89 -21.16 -14.31
CA GLY A 297 -32.74 -20.98 -15.49
C GLY A 297 -33.09 -19.57 -16.01
N ARG A 298 -32.62 -19.32 -17.24
CA ARG A 298 -33.08 -18.35 -18.26
C ARG A 298 -32.60 -16.91 -18.11
N VAL A 299 -31.61 -16.60 -18.95
CA VAL A 299 -31.19 -15.25 -19.33
C VAL A 299 -32.21 -14.68 -20.33
N CYS A 300 -32.77 -13.51 -20.03
CA CYS A 300 -33.41 -12.63 -21.01
C CYS A 300 -32.50 -11.43 -21.28
N PRO A 301 -32.34 -11.00 -22.54
CA PRO A 301 -31.52 -9.85 -22.89
C PRO A 301 -32.37 -8.57 -22.87
N PHE A 302 -31.82 -7.48 -22.35
CA PHE A 302 -32.31 -6.16 -22.72
C PHE A 302 -31.16 -5.26 -23.16
N THR A 303 -31.37 -4.77 -24.37
CA THR A 303 -30.84 -3.59 -25.05
C THR A 303 -30.80 -2.35 -24.19
#